data_AF-A0A9W6T681-F1
#
_entry.id   AF-A0A9W6T681-F1
#
_cell.length_a   1.000
_cell.length_b   1.000
_cell.length_c   1.000
_cell.angle_alpha   90.00
_cell.angle_beta   90.00
_cell.angle_gamma   90.00
#
_symmetry.space_group_name_H-M   'P 1'
#
loop_
_entity.id
_entity.type
_entity.pdbx_description
1 polymer ?
#
loop_
_entity_poly.entity_id
_entity_poly.type
_entity_poly.pdbx_seq_one_letter_code
_entity_poly.pdbx_strand_id
1 'polypeptide(L)'
;MGSRTEFPSTETLADFYQLKTLQPTNYTQDSIIDSNFENLDLSTVTPETMPKELIFNFLGDNSNDQSHSDTDPKTINYSDPLGYHRSVLDELINKNIIKDSNDPKRSKFTIDSKSFNVKLFLSTVHKDKTSSQLLKAVQYLDRDIDSKKSELQSLIGNNFSQTLKS
;
A
#
# COMPACT_ATOMS: atom_id res chain seq x y z
N MET A 1 4.31 -42.80 7.69
CA MET A 1 3.75 -42.15 6.48
C MET A 1 4.64 -40.95 6.19
N GLY A 2 5.45 -41.04 5.14
CA GLY A 2 6.41 -39.98 4.81
C GLY A 2 5.72 -38.80 4.14
N SER A 3 5.85 -37.61 4.72
CA SER A 3 5.44 -36.36 4.08
C SER A 3 6.40 -36.09 2.93
N ARG A 4 5.93 -36.34 1.71
CA ARG A 4 6.65 -35.97 0.49
C ARG A 4 6.59 -34.45 0.37
N THR A 5 7.69 -33.79 0.70
CA THR A 5 7.91 -32.37 0.36
C THR A 5 8.04 -32.30 -1.16
N GLU A 6 6.93 -32.10 -1.86
CA GLU A 6 6.98 -31.79 -3.29
C GLU A 6 7.52 -30.38 -3.42
N PHE A 7 8.74 -30.27 -3.92
CA PHE A 7 9.31 -28.99 -4.28
C PHE A 7 8.46 -28.38 -5.40
N PRO A 8 8.14 -27.08 -5.32
CA PRO A 8 7.43 -26.39 -6.39
C PRO A 8 8.15 -26.58 -7.73
N SER A 9 7.38 -26.73 -8.81
CA SER A 9 7.94 -26.90 -10.15
C SER A 9 8.72 -25.64 -10.54
N THR A 10 9.70 -25.82 -11.43
CA THR A 10 10.58 -24.73 -11.87
C THR A 10 9.82 -23.62 -12.58
N GLU A 11 8.75 -23.96 -13.27
CA GLU A 11 7.87 -23.02 -13.97
C GLU A 11 7.08 -22.17 -12.98
N THR A 12 6.49 -22.80 -11.95
CA THR A 12 5.81 -22.05 -10.87
C THR A 12 6.77 -21.14 -10.11
N LEU A 13 8.02 -21.56 -9.93
CA LEU A 13 9.04 -20.74 -9.30
C LEU A 13 9.43 -19.55 -10.18
N ALA A 14 9.62 -19.77 -11.49
CA ALA A 14 9.97 -18.71 -12.43
C ALA A 14 8.84 -17.68 -12.54
N ASP A 15 7.59 -18.14 -12.62
CA ASP A 15 6.40 -17.28 -12.64
C ASP A 15 6.25 -16.49 -11.35
N PHE A 16 6.45 -17.12 -10.19
CA PHE A 16 6.35 -16.46 -8.88
C PHE A 16 7.35 -15.31 -8.76
N TYR A 17 8.59 -15.51 -9.21
CA TYR A 17 9.63 -14.48 -9.21
C TYR A 17 9.59 -13.58 -10.46
N GLN A 18 8.63 -13.79 -11.36
CA GLN A 18 8.47 -13.05 -12.61
C GLN A 18 9.76 -13.04 -13.46
N LEU A 19 10.45 -14.18 -13.49
CA LEU A 19 11.68 -14.40 -14.24
C LEU A 19 11.39 -15.26 -15.48
N LYS A 20 12.09 -14.97 -16.58
CA LYS A 20 12.07 -15.79 -17.80
C LYS A 20 12.81 -17.12 -17.60
N THR A 21 13.73 -17.17 -16.64
CA THR A 21 14.58 -18.33 -16.36
C THR A 21 14.98 -18.36 -14.88
N LEU A 22 15.18 -19.57 -14.33
CA LEU A 22 15.68 -19.76 -12.96
C LEU A 22 17.18 -19.56 -12.80
N GLN A 23 17.89 -19.30 -13.90
CA GLN A 23 19.32 -19.01 -13.90
C GLN A 23 19.55 -17.64 -14.54
N PRO A 24 19.07 -16.54 -13.93
CA PRO A 24 19.29 -15.22 -14.48
C PRO A 24 20.80 -14.90 -14.45
N THR A 25 21.33 -14.45 -15.57
CA THR A 25 22.68 -13.90 -15.65
C THR A 25 22.65 -12.38 -15.68
N ASN A 26 21.54 -11.81 -16.16
CA ASN A 26 21.31 -10.38 -16.13
C ASN A 26 19.85 -10.09 -15.79
N TYR A 27 19.62 -9.51 -14.62
CA TYR A 27 18.28 -9.25 -14.08
C TYR A 27 17.43 -8.33 -14.97
N THR A 28 18.03 -7.37 -15.70
CA THR A 28 17.24 -6.45 -16.55
C THR A 28 16.72 -7.12 -17.81
N GLN A 29 17.37 -8.18 -18.27
CA GLN A 29 17.00 -8.90 -19.49
C GLN A 29 16.17 -10.15 -19.18
N ASP A 30 16.47 -10.79 -18.05
CA ASP A 30 15.87 -12.06 -17.63
C ASP A 30 14.61 -11.89 -16.78
N SER A 31 14.24 -10.64 -16.43
CA SER A 31 12.95 -10.33 -15.79
C SER A 31 11.84 -10.11 -16.81
N ILE A 32 10.60 -10.45 -16.43
CA ILE A 32 9.38 -10.20 -17.20
C ILE A 32 8.90 -8.75 -17.01
N ILE A 33 9.34 -8.09 -15.94
CA ILE A 33 9.04 -6.69 -15.64
C ILE A 33 9.83 -5.81 -16.62
N ASP A 34 9.13 -5.01 -17.43
CA ASP A 34 9.72 -3.92 -18.21
C ASP A 34 10.33 -2.92 -17.23
N SER A 35 11.63 -3.07 -17.01
CA SER A 35 12.34 -2.28 -16.04
C SER A 35 12.48 -0.84 -16.56
N ASN A 36 11.52 0.03 -16.21
CA ASN A 36 11.70 1.49 -16.20
C ASN A 36 12.81 1.95 -15.20
N PHE A 37 13.64 1.02 -14.72
CA PHE A 37 14.74 1.21 -13.78
C PHE A 37 16.05 1.61 -14.48
N GLU A 38 16.07 1.83 -15.79
CA GLU A 38 17.30 2.16 -16.57
C GLU A 38 18.08 3.40 -16.06
N ASN A 39 17.50 4.23 -15.18
CA ASN A 39 18.14 5.43 -14.65
C ASN A 39 18.42 5.41 -13.13
N LEU A 40 18.35 4.26 -12.46
CA LEU A 40 18.72 4.19 -11.04
C LEU A 40 20.14 3.67 -10.86
N ASP A 41 21.05 4.61 -10.59
CA ASP A 41 22.36 4.28 -10.03
C ASP A 41 22.20 3.82 -8.58
N LEU A 42 22.08 2.51 -8.40
CA LEU A 42 21.93 1.83 -7.11
C LEU A 42 23.03 2.18 -6.08
N SER A 43 24.17 2.74 -6.51
CA SER A 43 25.23 3.15 -5.59
C SER A 43 24.95 4.48 -4.89
N THR A 44 24.03 5.29 -5.43
CA THR A 44 23.69 6.65 -4.94
C THR A 44 22.27 6.76 -4.38
N VAL A 45 21.44 5.74 -4.62
CA VAL A 45 20.04 5.74 -4.20
C VAL A 45 19.96 5.33 -2.74
N THR A 46 19.63 6.30 -1.89
CA THR A 46 19.21 6.07 -0.52
C THR A 46 17.69 6.08 -0.46
N PRO A 47 17.07 5.51 0.60
CA PRO A 47 15.61 5.58 0.79
C PRO A 47 15.05 7.01 0.79
N GLU A 48 15.89 8.02 0.96
CA GLU A 48 15.52 9.43 0.94
C GLU A 48 15.57 10.07 -0.46
N THR A 49 16.35 9.50 -1.38
CA THR A 49 16.55 10.03 -2.74
C THR A 49 15.76 9.28 -3.82
N MET A 50 14.97 8.28 -3.43
CA MET A 50 14.24 7.44 -4.38
C MET A 50 13.08 8.20 -5.08
N PRO A 51 13.00 8.17 -6.42
CA PRO A 51 11.88 8.74 -7.17
C PRO A 51 10.52 8.18 -6.74
N LYS A 52 9.54 9.09 -6.55
CA LYS A 52 8.19 8.75 -6.08
C LYS A 52 7.46 7.76 -6.98
N GLU A 53 7.67 7.85 -8.29
CA GLU A 53 7.03 6.97 -9.28
C GLU A 53 7.39 5.48 -9.08
N LEU A 54 8.61 5.20 -8.62
CA LEU A 54 9.07 3.84 -8.33
C LEU A 54 8.47 3.31 -7.04
N ILE A 55 8.34 4.19 -6.05
CA ILE A 55 7.65 3.88 -4.79
C ILE A 55 6.20 3.49 -5.11
N PHE A 56 5.49 4.30 -5.89
CA PHE A 56 4.11 4.00 -6.26
C PHE A 56 3.94 2.70 -7.05
N ASN A 57 4.89 2.37 -7.94
CA ASN A 57 4.86 1.11 -8.66
C ASN A 57 5.11 -0.10 -7.75
N PHE A 58 6.01 0.02 -6.76
CA PHE A 58 6.26 -1.02 -5.76
C PHE A 58 5.06 -1.26 -4.83
N LEU A 59 4.30 -0.21 -4.51
CA LEU A 59 3.04 -0.32 -3.77
C LEU A 59 1.93 -1.03 -4.57
N GLY A 60 1.99 -1.01 -5.90
CA GLY A 60 0.93 -1.57 -6.75
C GLY A 60 0.92 -3.09 -6.89
N ASP A 61 2.07 -3.75 -6.69
CA ASP A 61 2.28 -5.15 -7.11
C ASP A 61 2.33 -6.16 -5.94
N ASN A 62 2.41 -5.69 -4.69
CA ASN A 62 2.45 -6.56 -3.50
C ASN A 62 1.05 -6.87 -2.94
N SER A 63 0.16 -7.41 -3.77
CA SER A 63 -1.17 -7.89 -3.31
C SER A 63 -1.15 -9.33 -2.78
N ASN A 64 0.01 -9.99 -2.67
CA ASN A 64 0.15 -11.35 -2.16
C ASN A 64 1.27 -11.43 -1.12
N ASP A 65 1.08 -10.91 0.09
CA ASP A 65 1.75 -11.53 1.24
C ASP A 65 0.96 -11.41 2.55
N GLN A 66 0.88 -12.55 3.21
CA GLN A 66 0.23 -12.80 4.49
C GLN A 66 1.20 -12.37 5.60
N SER A 67 0.90 -11.28 6.29
CA SER A 67 1.54 -10.99 7.58
C SER A 67 0.57 -10.30 8.51
N HIS A 68 0.44 -10.90 9.70
CA HIS A 68 -0.44 -10.55 10.79
C HIS A 68 -0.22 -9.11 11.30
N SER A 69 -1.10 -8.21 10.85
CA SER A 69 -1.65 -7.11 11.64
C SER A 69 -3.16 -7.20 11.46
N ASP A 70 -3.94 -7.23 12.54
CA ASP A 70 -5.42 -7.31 12.57
C ASP A 70 -6.15 -6.12 11.91
N THR A 71 -5.48 -5.37 11.05
CA THR A 71 -6.09 -4.48 10.07
C THR A 71 -6.10 -5.19 8.74
N ASP A 72 -7.13 -6.01 8.53
CA ASP A 72 -7.55 -6.50 7.21
C ASP A 72 -7.32 -5.37 6.18
N PRO A 73 -6.57 -5.54 5.07
CA PRO A 73 -6.21 -4.44 4.15
C PRO A 73 -7.43 -3.65 3.66
N LYS A 74 -8.61 -4.30 3.67
CA LYS A 74 -9.91 -3.68 3.46
C LYS A 74 -10.27 -2.61 4.50
N THR A 75 -9.89 -2.80 5.76
CA THR A 75 -10.13 -1.87 6.88
C THR A 75 -9.28 -0.61 6.80
N ILE A 76 -8.06 -0.68 6.27
CA ILE A 76 -7.19 0.50 6.10
C ILE A 76 -7.86 1.49 5.13
N ASN A 77 -8.41 0.98 4.03
CA ASN A 77 -9.03 1.82 2.99
C ASN A 77 -10.31 2.51 3.47
N TYR A 78 -10.98 1.95 4.48
CA TYR A 78 -12.20 2.51 5.05
C TYR A 78 -11.99 3.21 6.39
N SER A 79 -10.78 3.18 6.95
CA SER A 79 -10.45 3.94 8.16
C SER A 79 -10.50 5.43 7.86
N ASP A 80 -10.94 6.23 8.84
CA ASP A 80 -10.96 7.68 8.69
C ASP A 80 -9.53 8.23 8.70
N PRO A 81 -9.09 8.94 7.64
CA PRO A 81 -7.75 9.52 7.59
C PRO A 81 -7.54 10.62 8.64
N LEU A 82 -8.63 11.19 9.16
CA LEU A 82 -8.57 12.23 10.18
C LEU A 82 -8.59 11.65 11.62
N GLY A 83 -8.74 10.33 11.75
CA GLY A 83 -8.69 9.63 13.03
C GLY A 83 -9.89 9.87 13.96
N TYR A 84 -11.00 10.43 13.48
CA TYR A 84 -12.20 10.64 14.31
C TYR A 84 -13.15 9.45 14.30
N HIS A 85 -13.22 8.71 13.18
CA HIS A 85 -14.08 7.54 13.04
C HIS A 85 -13.25 6.27 12.80
N ARG A 86 -13.70 5.14 13.32
CA ARG A 86 -13.04 3.84 13.07
C ARG A 86 -13.24 3.36 11.63
N SER A 87 -14.41 3.62 11.06
CA SER A 87 -14.78 3.26 9.69
C SER A 87 -15.66 4.36 9.10
N VAL A 88 -15.23 4.91 7.97
CA VAL A 88 -15.99 5.88 7.18
C VAL A 88 -17.25 5.23 6.61
N LEU A 89 -17.19 3.95 6.22
CA LEU A 89 -18.37 3.25 5.69
C LEU A 89 -19.48 3.13 6.75
N ASP A 90 -19.12 2.78 7.98
CA ASP A 90 -20.08 2.62 9.06
C ASP A 90 -20.77 3.97 9.34
N GLU A 91 -20.00 5.06 9.35
CA GLU A 91 -20.54 6.41 9.52
C GLU A 91 -21.48 6.79 8.36
N LEU A 92 -21.14 6.45 7.12
CA LEU A 92 -21.99 6.72 5.95
C LEU A 92 -23.28 5.90 5.95
N ILE A 93 -23.25 4.64 6.39
CA ILE A 93 -24.43 3.79 6.56
C ILE A 93 -25.32 4.35 7.68
N ASN A 94 -24.73 4.70 8.83
CA ASN A 94 -25.45 5.30 9.96
C ASN A 94 -26.15 6.62 9.57
N LYS A 95 -25.51 7.43 8.73
CA LYS A 95 -26.09 8.67 8.18
C LYS A 95 -27.03 8.44 6.98
N ASN A 96 -27.31 7.19 6.60
CA ASN A 96 -28.15 6.83 5.45
C ASN A 96 -27.69 7.44 4.12
N ILE A 97 -26.38 7.70 3.96
CA ILE A 97 -25.80 8.26 2.73
C ILE A 97 -25.57 7.15 1.69
N ILE A 98 -25.15 5.98 2.18
CA ILE A 98 -25.00 4.75 1.42
C ILE A 98 -25.89 3.67 2.04
N LYS A 99 -26.39 2.74 1.22
CA LYS A 99 -27.26 1.66 1.70
C LYS A 99 -26.47 0.54 2.40
N ASP A 100 -25.33 0.19 1.83
CA ASP A 100 -24.46 -0.87 2.29
C ASP A 100 -23.02 -0.63 1.80
N SER A 101 -22.11 -1.53 2.19
CA SER A 101 -20.70 -1.46 1.81
C SER A 101 -20.43 -1.67 0.32
N ASN A 102 -21.42 -2.11 -0.48
CA ASN A 102 -21.31 -2.33 -1.93
C ASN A 102 -21.91 -1.18 -2.75
N ASP A 103 -22.50 -0.17 -2.10
CA ASP A 103 -23.07 0.99 -2.80
C ASP A 103 -22.00 1.69 -3.66
N PRO A 104 -22.24 1.91 -4.96
CA PRO A 104 -21.27 2.56 -5.85
C PRO A 104 -20.87 3.97 -5.36
N LYS A 105 -21.71 4.64 -4.57
CA LYS A 105 -21.38 5.95 -3.96
C LYS A 105 -20.21 5.87 -2.99
N ARG A 106 -19.88 4.69 -2.43
CA ARG A 106 -18.75 4.50 -1.51
C ARG A 106 -17.44 5.02 -2.08
N SER A 107 -17.23 4.84 -3.40
CA SER A 107 -16.03 5.25 -4.13
C SER A 107 -15.73 6.75 -4.02
N LYS A 108 -16.75 7.59 -3.76
CA LYS A 108 -16.56 9.03 -3.56
C LYS A 108 -15.99 9.38 -2.19
N PHE A 109 -15.98 8.43 -1.27
CA PHE A 109 -15.56 8.60 0.13
C PHE A 109 -14.34 7.75 0.48
N THR A 110 -13.91 6.84 -0.38
CA THR A 110 -12.72 5.99 -0.18
C THR A 110 -11.50 6.65 -0.80
N ILE A 111 -10.41 6.76 -0.02
CA ILE A 111 -9.20 7.53 -0.40
C ILE A 111 -8.43 6.89 -1.56
N ASP A 112 -8.43 5.55 -1.62
CA ASP A 112 -7.78 4.76 -2.67
C ASP A 112 -8.49 4.85 -4.03
N SER A 113 -9.71 5.39 -4.06
CA SER A 113 -10.51 5.45 -5.27
C SER A 113 -10.15 6.67 -6.11
N LYS A 114 -10.02 6.47 -7.43
CA LYS A 114 -9.90 7.57 -8.40
C LYS A 114 -11.08 8.56 -8.37
N SER A 115 -12.22 8.12 -7.83
CA SER A 115 -13.44 8.92 -7.71
C SER A 115 -13.55 9.66 -6.37
N PHE A 116 -12.51 9.60 -5.52
CA PHE A 116 -12.53 10.23 -4.21
C PHE A 116 -12.79 11.73 -4.29
N ASN A 117 -13.73 12.22 -3.49
CA ASN A 117 -14.08 13.63 -3.43
C ASN A 117 -13.93 14.16 -2.01
N VAL A 118 -12.81 14.86 -1.78
CA VAL A 118 -12.44 15.45 -0.49
C VAL A 118 -13.52 16.38 0.06
N LYS A 119 -14.10 17.26 -0.78
CA LYS A 119 -15.12 18.23 -0.35
C LYS A 119 -16.39 17.51 0.11
N LEU A 120 -16.80 16.49 -0.65
CA LEU A 120 -17.97 15.68 -0.30
C LEU A 120 -17.71 14.90 1.00
N PHE A 121 -16.55 14.27 1.13
CA PHE A 121 -16.12 13.55 2.32
C PHE A 121 -16.18 14.43 3.59
N LEU A 122 -15.54 15.61 3.56
CA LEU A 122 -15.52 16.51 4.71
C LEU A 122 -16.92 17.05 5.05
N SER A 123 -17.73 17.38 4.04
CA SER A 123 -19.07 17.95 4.26
C SER A 123 -20.13 16.94 4.74
N THR A 124 -19.87 15.64 4.62
CA THR A 124 -20.79 14.57 5.05
C THR A 124 -20.32 13.84 6.29
N VAL A 125 -19.08 13.36 6.28
CA VAL A 125 -18.48 12.62 7.40
C VAL A 125 -18.17 13.58 8.54
N HIS A 126 -17.46 14.68 8.22
CA HIS A 126 -16.92 15.64 9.19
C HIS A 126 -17.71 16.96 9.29
N LYS A 127 -18.99 16.95 8.94
CA LYS A 127 -19.84 18.15 8.89
C LYS A 127 -19.90 18.91 10.23
N ASP A 128 -19.81 18.17 11.32
CA ASP A 128 -19.91 18.65 12.70
C ASP A 128 -18.57 19.20 13.24
N LYS A 129 -17.47 19.03 12.50
CA LYS A 129 -16.14 19.44 12.96
C LYS A 129 -15.89 20.92 12.68
N THR A 130 -15.36 21.60 13.68
CA THR A 130 -14.93 23.00 13.55
C THR A 130 -13.65 23.10 12.72
N SER A 131 -13.40 24.27 12.13
CA SER A 131 -12.17 24.51 11.37
C SER A 131 -10.89 24.27 12.19
N SER A 132 -10.91 24.58 13.49
CA SER A 132 -9.77 24.31 14.39
C SER A 132 -9.51 22.80 14.57
N GLN A 133 -10.57 21.99 14.68
CA GLN A 133 -10.44 20.53 14.75
C GLN A 133 -9.91 19.94 13.45
N LEU A 134 -10.37 20.45 12.31
CA LEU A 134 -9.84 20.03 11.00
C LEU A 134 -8.36 20.39 10.86
N LEU A 135 -7.92 21.56 11.34
CA LEU A 135 -6.52 21.95 11.30
C LEU A 135 -5.63 21.02 12.16
N LYS A 136 -6.12 20.61 13.34
CA LYS A 136 -5.44 19.59 14.15
C LYS A 136 -5.37 18.24 13.43
N ALA A 137 -6.41 17.86 12.70
CA ALA A 137 -6.42 16.63 11.95
C ALA A 137 -5.42 16.63 10.79
N VAL A 138 -5.15 17.79 10.18
CA VAL A 138 -4.08 17.94 9.19
C VAL A 138 -2.70 17.67 9.84
N GLN A 139 -2.44 18.24 11.02
CA GLN A 139 -1.19 17.97 11.75
C GLN A 139 -1.04 16.49 12.15
N TYR A 140 -2.16 15.84 12.50
CA TYR A 140 -2.19 14.41 12.75
C TYR A 140 -1.79 13.62 11.50
N LEU A 141 -2.34 14.00 10.34
CA LEU A 141 -2.06 13.34 9.07
C LEU A 141 -0.59 13.47 8.67
N ASP A 142 0.01 14.65 8.84
CA ASP A 142 1.43 14.86 8.55
C ASP A 142 2.30 13.92 9.40
N ARG A 143 2.00 13.80 10.69
CA ARG A 143 2.72 12.88 11.60
C ARG A 143 2.51 11.41 11.24
N ASP A 144 1.30 11.03 10.83
CA ASP A 144 0.99 9.65 10.42
C ASP A 144 1.75 9.27 9.14
N ILE A 145 1.84 10.20 8.19
CA ILE A 145 2.64 10.03 6.96
C ILE A 145 4.12 9.86 7.32
N ASP A 146 4.67 10.69 8.20
CA ASP A 146 6.07 10.59 8.63
C ASP A 146 6.35 9.25 9.35
N SER A 147 5.42 8.79 10.19
CA SER A 147 5.53 7.49 10.87
C SER A 147 5.54 6.34 9.88
N LYS A 148 4.58 6.32 8.94
CA LYS A 148 4.49 5.29 7.89
C LYS A 148 5.72 5.31 6.98
N LYS A 149 6.27 6.49 6.69
CA LYS A 149 7.52 6.63 5.93
C LYS A 149 8.70 6.02 6.67
N SER A 150 8.84 6.29 7.97
CA SER A 150 9.93 5.72 8.79
C SER A 150 9.82 4.20 8.89
N GLU A 151 8.61 3.67 9.06
CA GLU A 151 8.35 2.24 9.10
C GLU A 151 8.73 1.58 7.76
N LEU A 152 8.31 2.19 6.65
CA LEU A 152 8.66 1.72 5.32
C LEU A 152 10.18 1.75 5.09
N GLN A 153 10.86 2.82 5.48
CA GLN A 153 12.31 2.91 5.37
C GLN A 153 13.02 1.81 6.18
N SER A 154 12.53 1.51 7.38
CA SER A 154 13.06 0.42 8.20
C SER A 154 12.80 -0.94 7.55
N LEU A 155 11.61 -1.16 6.99
CA LEU A 155 11.23 -2.41 6.35
C LEU A 155 12.07 -2.65 5.08
N ILE A 156 12.27 -1.60 4.29
CA ILE A 156 13.17 -1.59 3.14
C ILE A 156 14.60 -1.92 3.60
N GLY A 157 15.13 -1.23 4.62
CA GLY A 157 16.48 -1.48 5.13
C GLY A 157 16.69 -2.90 5.65
N ASN A 158 15.68 -3.47 6.32
CA ASN A 158 15.71 -4.84 6.82
C ASN A 158 15.69 -5.86 5.68
N ASN A 159 14.81 -5.68 4.69
CA ASN A 159 14.76 -6.55 3.51
C ASN A 159 16.05 -6.48 2.70
N PHE A 160 16.58 -5.27 2.44
CA PHE A 160 17.88 -5.11 1.76
C PHE A 160 19.01 -5.82 2.52
N SER A 161 19.04 -5.70 3.85
CA SER A 161 20.05 -6.38 4.68
C SER A 161 19.93 -7.91 4.63
N GLN A 162 18.72 -8.44 4.49
CA GLN A 162 18.49 -9.88 4.33
C GLN A 162 18.90 -10.36 2.94
N THR A 163 18.55 -9.63 1.88
CA THR A 163 18.92 -9.96 0.50
C THR A 163 20.43 -9.92 0.28
N LEU A 164 21.16 -9.00 0.94
CA LEU A 164 22.62 -8.90 0.83
C LEU A 164 23.39 -9.91 1.69
N LYS A 165 22.74 -10.56 2.66
CA LYS A 165 23.36 -11.56 3.54
C LYS A 165 23.16 -13.01 3.08
N SER A 166 22.40 -13.20 2.00
CA SER A 166 22.12 -14.50 1.38
C SER A 166 22.91 -14.69 0.10
#